data_AF-A0A6H5KXC2-F1
#
_entry.id   AF-A0A6H5KXC2-F1
#
_cell.length_a   1.000
_cell.length_b   1.000
_cell.length_c   1.000
_cell.angle_alpha   90.00
_cell.angle_beta   90.00
_cell.angle_gamma   90.00
#
_symmetry.space_group_name_H-M   'P 1'
#
loop_
_entity.id
_entity.type
_entity.pdbx_description
1 polymer ?
#
loop_
_entity_poly.entity_id
_entity_poly.type
_entity_poly.pdbx_seq_one_letter_code
_entity_poly.pdbx_strand_id
1 'polypeptide(L)'
;MVNFKLLHLMCEAEGGSVLHSQHLDGFKCSAMAYGLDPKAYPQFRMAFKESTACFSPNGFSSFQRQLKDESRGLGLRPALALLRLSQHDPDVFYKFKQVFIDKGPYAGEKLQNDIRRDVKLVHELYFPLQPSKDVAFEIGRIFMGLKDFDSAAELFRDSQRYCGVHHVSWYNMGVCFFYLHHLDQAEKCFSESLALCPDYPDAIKWRQKLADVKSFLAGNEPQHPQEQQPQAAV
;
A
#
# COMPACT_ATOMS: atom_id res chain seq x y z
N MET A 1 0.22 -12.75 31.51
CA MET A 1 -0.66 -11.57 31.75
C MET A 1 0.01 -10.74 32.84
N VAL A 2 0.18 -9.43 32.65
CA VAL A 2 0.86 -8.56 33.63
C VAL A 2 -0.10 -8.22 34.78
N ASN A 3 0.34 -8.40 36.03
CA ASN A 3 -0.45 -8.04 37.21
C ASN A 3 -0.30 -6.55 37.54
N PHE A 4 -1.01 -5.70 36.81
CA PHE A 4 -0.97 -4.25 37.01
C PHE A 4 -1.33 -3.83 38.43
N LYS A 5 -2.25 -4.55 39.10
CA LYS A 5 -2.65 -4.20 40.47
C LYS A 5 -1.49 -4.32 41.46
N LEU A 6 -0.68 -5.36 41.35
CA LEU A 6 0.51 -5.52 42.17
C LEU A 6 1.53 -4.40 41.91
N LEU A 7 1.79 -4.11 40.64
CA LEU A 7 2.72 -3.05 40.25
C LEU A 7 2.26 -1.66 40.73
N HIS A 8 0.95 -1.40 40.71
CA HIS A 8 0.38 -0.17 41.24
C HIS A 8 0.64 -0.02 42.74
N LEU A 9 0.37 -1.09 43.50
CA LEU A 9 0.60 -1.10 44.95
C LEU A 9 2.08 -0.91 45.30
N MET A 10 2.99 -1.52 44.52
CA MET A 10 4.44 -1.31 44.70
C MET A 10 4.85 0.13 44.45
N CYS A 11 4.36 0.73 43.35
CA CYS A 11 4.64 2.13 43.03
C CYS A 11 4.14 3.08 44.14
N GLU A 12 2.91 2.89 44.59
CA GLU A 12 2.30 3.70 45.66
C GLU A 12 3.02 3.51 47.00
N ALA A 13 3.47 2.29 47.32
CA ALA A 13 4.23 2.00 48.53
C ALA A 13 5.59 2.71 48.58
N GLU A 14 6.20 2.97 47.42
CA GLU A 14 7.44 3.74 47.29
C GLU A 14 7.18 5.26 47.17
N GLY A 15 5.95 5.71 47.42
CA GLY A 15 5.57 7.13 47.32
C GLY A 15 5.45 7.63 45.87
N GLY A 16 5.47 6.72 44.90
CA GLY A 16 5.16 7.01 43.51
C GLY A 16 3.68 7.21 43.26
N SER A 17 3.32 7.50 42.01
CA SER A 17 1.93 7.60 41.61
C SER A 17 1.66 6.88 40.29
N VAL A 18 0.38 6.61 40.06
CA VAL A 18 -0.05 5.72 39.00
C VAL A 18 -1.16 6.37 38.18
N LEU A 19 -1.05 6.25 36.86
CA LEU A 19 -2.13 6.45 35.91
C LEU A 19 -2.45 5.12 35.23
N HIS A 20 -3.72 4.93 34.88
CA HIS A 20 -4.17 3.74 34.17
C HIS A 20 -5.32 4.10 33.22
N SER A 21 -5.49 3.29 32.18
CA SER A 21 -6.60 3.43 31.24
C SER A 21 -7.94 3.30 31.96
N GLN A 22 -8.90 4.17 31.60
CA GLN A 22 -10.22 4.20 32.25
C GLN A 22 -11.08 2.97 31.92
N HIS A 23 -10.96 2.46 30.70
CA HIS A 23 -11.70 1.28 30.24
C HIS A 23 -10.96 0.01 30.61
N LEU A 24 -11.71 -0.98 31.10
CA LEU A 24 -11.17 -2.27 31.57
C LEU A 24 -11.11 -3.33 30.46
N ASP A 25 -11.83 -3.12 29.36
CA ASP A 25 -11.86 -4.01 28.20
C ASP A 25 -10.71 -3.68 27.22
N GLY A 26 -10.15 -4.72 26.62
CA GLY A 26 -9.05 -4.63 25.66
C GLY A 26 -7.69 -4.24 26.25
N PHE A 27 -6.92 -3.42 25.51
CA PHE A 27 -5.57 -3.03 25.91
C PHE A 27 -5.56 -2.13 27.15
N LYS A 28 -4.85 -2.57 28.19
CA LYS A 28 -4.66 -1.83 29.43
C LYS A 28 -3.32 -1.10 29.39
N CYS A 29 -3.37 0.22 29.53
CA CYS A 29 -2.18 1.06 29.63
C CYS A 29 -2.01 1.53 31.08
N SER A 30 -0.78 1.55 31.57
CA SER A 30 -0.47 2.13 32.87
C SER A 30 0.85 2.89 32.81
N ALA A 31 0.88 4.05 33.46
CA ALA A 31 2.09 4.81 33.70
C ALA A 31 2.34 4.86 35.21
N MET A 32 3.58 4.61 35.60
CA MET A 32 4.02 4.64 36.99
C MET A 32 5.16 5.66 37.08
N ALA A 33 5.04 6.63 37.98
CA ALA A 33 6.01 7.68 38.19
C ALA A 33 6.57 7.57 39.61
N TYR A 34 7.88 7.38 39.71
CA TYR A 34 8.61 7.28 40.98
C TYR A 34 9.34 8.59 41.25
N GLY A 35 9.31 9.06 42.51
CA GLY A 35 10.04 10.26 42.93
C GLY A 35 9.57 11.59 42.33
N LEU A 36 8.39 11.62 41.70
CA LEU A 36 7.78 12.82 41.12
C LEU A 36 6.45 13.13 41.80
N ASP A 37 6.26 14.37 42.24
CA ASP A 37 4.94 14.85 42.71
C ASP A 37 3.98 14.87 41.51
N PRO A 38 2.79 14.24 41.59
CA PRO A 38 1.74 14.33 40.58
C PRO A 38 1.40 15.74 40.09
N LYS A 39 1.60 16.76 40.93
CA LYS A 39 1.40 18.17 40.58
C LYS A 39 2.50 18.74 39.69
N ALA A 40 3.66 18.08 39.61
CA ALA A 40 4.81 18.52 38.82
C ALA A 40 4.71 18.18 37.32
N TYR A 41 3.78 17.31 36.91
CA TYR A 41 3.64 16.89 35.50
C TYR A 41 2.18 16.90 34.98
N PRO A 42 1.44 18.01 35.14
CA PRO A 42 0.03 18.07 34.75
C PRO A 42 -0.18 17.80 33.25
N GLN A 43 0.77 18.23 32.38
CA GLN A 43 0.71 18.00 30.94
C GLN A 43 0.80 16.51 30.60
N PHE A 44 1.69 15.76 31.25
CA PHE A 44 1.79 14.31 31.08
C PHE A 44 0.50 13.61 31.51
N ARG A 45 -0.07 13.99 32.65
CA ARG A 45 -1.34 13.40 33.15
C ARG A 45 -2.49 13.65 32.17
N MET A 46 -2.56 14.86 31.61
CA MET A 46 -3.55 15.22 30.60
C MET A 46 -3.35 14.40 29.31
N ALA A 47 -2.14 14.37 28.76
CA ALA A 47 -1.83 13.62 27.55
C ALA A 47 -2.08 12.10 27.70
N PHE A 48 -1.74 11.53 28.86
CA PHE A 48 -2.06 10.13 29.16
C PHE A 48 -3.58 9.90 29.21
N LYS A 49 -4.33 10.80 29.83
CA LYS A 49 -5.79 10.69 29.88
C LYS A 49 -6.40 10.80 28.49
N GLU A 50 -5.97 11.77 27.68
CA GLU A 50 -6.47 11.96 26.32
C GLU A 50 -6.20 10.74 25.44
N SER A 51 -4.96 10.24 25.42
CA SER A 51 -4.57 9.08 24.60
C SER A 51 -5.23 7.76 25.02
N THR A 52 -5.64 7.63 26.29
CA THR A 52 -6.28 6.39 26.79
C THR A 52 -7.80 6.47 26.86
N ALA A 53 -8.38 7.67 26.92
CA ALA A 53 -9.83 7.86 27.07
C ALA A 53 -10.56 8.18 25.76
N CYS A 54 -9.93 8.89 24.83
CA CYS A 54 -10.57 9.31 23.58
C CYS A 54 -9.79 8.79 22.38
N PHE A 55 -10.45 8.07 21.47
CA PHE A 55 -9.82 7.43 20.31
C PHE A 55 -8.59 6.57 20.68
N SER A 56 -8.72 5.78 21.75
CA SER A 56 -7.65 4.91 22.23
C SER A 56 -7.28 3.84 21.18
N PRO A 57 -6.05 3.29 21.23
CA PRO A 57 -5.65 2.20 20.34
C PRO A 57 -6.63 1.02 20.35
N ASN A 58 -7.20 0.72 21.53
CA ASN A 58 -8.22 -0.32 21.66
C ASN A 58 -9.52 0.07 20.95
N GLY A 59 -10.03 1.28 21.19
CA GLY A 59 -11.24 1.77 20.53
C GLY A 59 -11.10 1.77 19.00
N PHE A 60 -9.96 2.23 18.50
CA PHE A 60 -9.67 2.20 17.06
C PHE A 60 -9.57 0.77 16.52
N SER A 61 -8.84 -0.12 17.19
CA SER A 61 -8.69 -1.54 16.81
C SER A 61 -10.04 -2.26 16.75
N SER A 62 -10.90 -2.05 17.75
CA SER A 62 -12.25 -2.63 17.79
C SER A 62 -13.14 -2.06 16.69
N PHE A 63 -13.11 -0.74 16.49
CA PHE A 63 -13.90 -0.07 15.45
C PHE A 63 -13.54 -0.56 14.03
N GLN A 64 -12.25 -0.60 13.68
CA GLN A 64 -11.83 -1.07 12.36
C GLN A 64 -12.15 -2.55 12.12
N ARG A 65 -12.16 -3.39 13.18
CA ARG A 65 -12.51 -4.81 13.08
C ARG A 65 -13.99 -4.98 12.80
N GLN A 66 -14.85 -4.36 13.62
CA GLN A 66 -16.30 -4.38 13.43
C GLN A 66 -16.69 -3.85 12.05
N LEU A 67 -16.08 -2.75 11.61
CA LEU A 67 -16.36 -2.21 10.30
C LEU A 67 -16.04 -3.20 9.18
N LYS A 68 -14.95 -3.97 9.28
CA LYS A 68 -14.61 -5.01 8.29
C LYS A 68 -15.57 -6.18 8.33
N ASP A 69 -15.90 -6.68 9.53
CA ASP A 69 -16.69 -7.90 9.70
C ASP A 69 -18.18 -7.67 9.34
N GLU A 70 -18.70 -6.48 9.62
CA GLU A 70 -20.12 -6.15 9.41
C GLU A 70 -20.39 -5.51 8.04
N SER A 71 -19.40 -4.85 7.43
CA SER A 71 -19.60 -4.17 6.14
C SER A 71 -19.37 -5.13 4.97
N ARG A 72 -20.46 -5.72 4.45
CA ARG A 72 -20.43 -6.52 3.20
C ARG A 72 -20.00 -5.74 1.95
N GLY A 73 -19.85 -4.42 2.03
CA GLY A 73 -19.49 -3.58 0.90
C GLY A 73 -19.03 -2.19 1.31
N LEU A 74 -18.00 -2.09 2.16
CA LEU A 74 -17.49 -0.82 2.66
C LEU A 74 -17.21 0.20 1.53
N GLY A 75 -17.72 1.41 1.67
CA GLY A 75 -17.48 2.49 0.72
C GLY A 75 -16.04 3.00 0.75
N LEU A 76 -15.64 3.70 -0.31
CA LEU A 76 -14.30 4.28 -0.41
C LEU A 76 -14.03 5.36 0.64
N ARG A 77 -15.03 6.22 0.94
CA ARG A 77 -14.88 7.31 1.92
C ARG A 77 -14.63 6.81 3.36
N PRO A 78 -15.39 5.83 3.90
CA PRO A 78 -15.06 5.21 5.18
C PRO A 78 -13.67 4.57 5.21
N ALA A 79 -13.25 3.89 4.14
CA ALA A 79 -11.93 3.28 4.07
C ALA A 79 -10.80 4.33 4.10
N LEU A 80 -10.96 5.44 3.37
CA LEU A 80 -10.04 6.58 3.42
C LEU A 80 -10.01 7.24 4.79
N ALA A 81 -11.17 7.43 5.43
CA ALA A 81 -11.24 7.99 6.76
C ALA A 81 -10.50 7.10 7.78
N LEU A 82 -10.70 5.79 7.73
CA LEU A 82 -9.96 4.85 8.58
C LEU A 82 -8.45 4.90 8.34
N LEU A 83 -8.03 4.96 7.07
CA LEU A 83 -6.61 5.03 6.72
C LEU A 83 -5.96 6.28 7.31
N ARG A 84 -6.60 7.44 7.16
CA ARG A 84 -6.10 8.71 7.70
C ARG A 84 -6.13 8.74 9.23
N LEU A 85 -7.17 8.18 9.84
CA LEU A 85 -7.27 8.04 11.29
C LEU A 85 -6.17 7.14 11.87
N SER A 86 -5.72 6.14 11.11
CA SER A 86 -4.57 5.31 11.47
C SER A 86 -3.21 5.95 11.19
N GLN A 87 -3.16 7.21 10.75
CA GLN A 87 -1.92 7.85 10.29
C GLN A 87 -1.25 7.04 9.16
N HIS A 88 -2.05 6.58 8.20
CA HIS A 88 -1.61 5.85 7.01
C HIS A 88 -0.90 4.52 7.33
N ASP A 89 -1.31 3.85 8.41
CA ASP A 89 -0.80 2.55 8.80
C ASP A 89 -0.94 1.49 7.66
N PRO A 90 0.17 0.85 7.25
CA PRO A 90 0.16 -0.15 6.18
C PRO A 90 -0.70 -1.39 6.46
N ASP A 91 -0.83 -1.83 7.70
CA ASP A 91 -1.68 -2.97 8.06
C ASP A 91 -3.17 -2.60 7.97
N VAL A 92 -3.54 -1.38 8.34
CA VAL A 92 -4.90 -0.85 8.13
C VAL A 92 -5.20 -0.72 6.64
N PHE A 93 -4.29 -0.15 5.85
CA PHE A 93 -4.43 -0.13 4.40
C PHE A 93 -4.62 -1.55 3.84
N TYR A 94 -3.72 -2.48 4.17
CA TYR A 94 -3.73 -3.85 3.63
C TYR A 94 -5.02 -4.59 3.98
N LYS A 95 -5.59 -4.32 5.16
CA LYS A 95 -6.88 -4.86 5.59
C LYS A 95 -8.04 -4.44 4.69
N PHE A 96 -8.00 -3.24 4.11
CA PHE A 96 -9.07 -2.65 3.29
C PHE A 96 -8.67 -2.44 1.81
N LYS A 97 -7.50 -2.92 1.38
CA LYS A 97 -6.93 -2.73 0.03
C LYS A 97 -7.92 -2.95 -1.12
N GLN A 98 -8.78 -3.96 -1.00
CA GLN A 98 -9.76 -4.32 -2.03
C GLN A 98 -10.75 -3.18 -2.31
N VAL A 99 -11.10 -2.37 -1.30
CA VAL A 99 -11.96 -1.19 -1.47
C VAL A 99 -11.30 -0.16 -2.37
N PHE A 100 -10.00 0.09 -2.20
CA PHE A 100 -9.26 1.05 -3.00
C PHE A 100 -9.05 0.56 -4.43
N ILE A 101 -8.75 -0.74 -4.60
CA ILE A 101 -8.55 -1.37 -5.90
C ILE A 101 -9.85 -1.35 -6.72
N ASP A 102 -10.98 -1.74 -6.10
CA ASP A 102 -12.24 -1.89 -6.83
C ASP A 102 -12.97 -0.56 -7.07
N LYS A 103 -12.86 0.40 -6.13
CA LYS A 103 -13.65 1.64 -6.16
C LYS A 103 -12.84 2.89 -6.46
N GLY A 104 -11.52 2.86 -6.24
CA GLY A 104 -10.63 4.00 -6.49
C GLY A 104 -10.62 4.47 -7.95
N PRO A 105 -10.45 3.57 -8.94
CA PRO A 105 -10.42 3.94 -10.36
C PRO A 105 -11.68 4.63 -10.87
N TYR A 106 -12.83 4.36 -10.25
CA TYR A 106 -14.13 4.90 -10.65
C TYR A 106 -14.55 6.12 -9.82
N ALA A 107 -13.73 6.56 -8.87
CA ALA A 107 -13.97 7.75 -8.08
C ALA A 107 -13.78 9.03 -8.90
N GLY A 108 -14.37 10.15 -8.44
CA GLY A 108 -14.12 11.46 -9.04
C GLY A 108 -12.65 11.89 -8.90
N GLU A 109 -12.17 12.70 -9.83
CA GLU A 109 -10.76 13.10 -9.96
C GLU A 109 -10.12 13.60 -8.66
N LYS A 110 -10.82 14.47 -7.92
CA LYS A 110 -10.34 14.96 -6.60
C LYS A 110 -10.07 13.81 -5.63
N LEU A 111 -10.95 12.82 -5.59
CA LEU A 111 -10.82 11.68 -4.69
C LEU A 111 -9.73 10.71 -5.18
N GLN A 112 -9.53 10.58 -6.50
CA GLN A 112 -8.39 9.84 -7.03
C GLN A 112 -7.06 10.48 -6.62
N ASN A 113 -6.95 11.81 -6.68
CA ASN A 113 -5.75 12.53 -6.25
C ASN A 113 -5.48 12.37 -4.74
N ASP A 114 -6.53 12.38 -3.94
CA ASP A 114 -6.46 12.04 -2.51
C ASP A 114 -5.92 10.61 -2.30
N ILE A 115 -6.45 9.62 -3.03
CA ILE A 115 -5.97 8.23 -2.96
C ILE A 115 -4.49 8.17 -3.33
N ARG A 116 -4.06 8.79 -4.44
CA ARG A 116 -2.65 8.80 -4.88
C ARG A 116 -1.73 9.32 -3.77
N ARG A 117 -2.14 10.39 -3.09
CA ARG A 117 -1.37 10.96 -1.97
C ARG A 117 -1.35 10.03 -0.76
N ASP A 118 -2.51 9.53 -0.36
CA ASP A 118 -2.65 8.70 0.83
C ASP A 118 -1.88 7.38 0.69
N VAL A 119 -1.96 6.70 -0.47
CA VAL A 119 -1.23 5.44 -0.65
C VAL A 119 0.29 5.63 -0.80
N LYS A 120 0.76 6.80 -1.25
CA LYS A 120 2.20 7.14 -1.21
C LYS A 120 2.71 7.20 0.23
N LEU A 121 1.96 7.87 1.11
CA LEU A 121 2.29 7.91 2.54
C LEU A 121 2.28 6.52 3.16
N VAL A 122 1.34 5.65 2.77
CA VAL A 122 1.36 4.24 3.20
C VAL A 122 2.64 3.53 2.76
N HIS A 123 3.06 3.72 1.52
CA HIS A 123 4.29 3.10 1.00
C HIS A 123 5.54 3.61 1.73
N GLU A 124 5.62 4.91 2.03
CA GLU A 124 6.73 5.50 2.79
C GLU A 124 6.83 4.96 4.23
N LEU A 125 5.69 4.61 4.84
CA LEU A 125 5.63 4.02 6.18
C LEU A 125 5.75 2.49 6.17
N TYR A 126 5.78 1.86 5.00
CA TYR A 126 5.82 0.42 4.89
C TYR A 126 7.22 -0.15 5.14
N PHE A 127 7.33 -1.01 6.15
CA PHE A 127 8.52 -1.81 6.39
C PHE A 127 8.21 -3.29 6.10
N PRO A 128 8.87 -3.93 5.12
CA PRO A 128 8.56 -5.28 4.66
C PRO A 128 9.05 -6.36 5.66
N LEU A 129 8.43 -6.42 6.84
CA LEU A 129 8.72 -7.42 7.88
C LEU A 129 8.20 -8.81 7.50
N GLN A 130 7.10 -8.85 6.77
CA GLN A 130 6.41 -10.08 6.36
C GLN A 130 6.33 -10.10 4.84
N PRO A 131 7.17 -10.88 4.14
CA PRO A 131 7.13 -10.98 2.68
C PRO A 131 5.76 -11.41 2.13
N SER A 132 4.94 -12.08 2.94
CA SER A 132 3.56 -12.47 2.59
C SER A 132 2.56 -11.31 2.51
N LYS A 133 2.90 -10.14 3.07
CA LYS A 133 2.07 -8.93 3.01
C LYS A 133 2.72 -7.91 2.09
N ASP A 134 2.54 -8.11 0.80
CA ASP A 134 3.11 -7.24 -0.22
C ASP A 134 2.27 -5.96 -0.39
N VAL A 135 2.57 -4.94 0.41
CA VAL A 135 1.87 -3.65 0.37
C VAL A 135 2.21 -2.91 -0.91
N ALA A 136 3.47 -2.96 -1.37
CA ALA A 136 3.91 -2.28 -2.59
C ALA A 136 3.15 -2.80 -3.82
N PHE A 137 2.96 -4.11 -3.94
CA PHE A 137 2.20 -4.73 -5.03
C PHE A 137 0.74 -4.25 -5.07
N GLU A 138 0.08 -4.18 -3.90
CA GLU A 138 -1.33 -3.78 -3.83
C GLU A 138 -1.51 -2.29 -4.11
N ILE A 139 -0.56 -1.45 -3.68
CA ILE A 139 -0.50 -0.04 -4.07
C ILE A 139 -0.25 0.10 -5.57
N GLY A 140 0.64 -0.73 -6.14
CA GLY A 140 0.89 -0.79 -7.59
C GLY A 140 -0.38 -1.04 -8.39
N ARG A 141 -1.22 -1.98 -7.95
CA ARG A 141 -2.55 -2.24 -8.56
C ARG A 141 -3.48 -1.03 -8.51
N ILE A 142 -3.43 -0.25 -7.44
CA ILE A 142 -4.20 1.00 -7.33
C ILE A 142 -3.69 2.02 -8.35
N PHE A 143 -2.37 2.23 -8.45
CA PHE A 143 -1.79 3.14 -9.45
C PHE A 143 -2.10 2.72 -10.88
N MET A 144 -2.07 1.42 -11.20
CA MET A 144 -2.52 0.91 -12.49
C MET A 144 -3.98 1.29 -12.78
N GLY A 145 -4.87 1.07 -11.82
CA GLY A 145 -6.29 1.45 -11.96
C GLY A 145 -6.50 2.96 -12.11
N LEU A 146 -5.61 3.75 -11.52
CA LEU A 146 -5.54 5.20 -11.65
C LEU A 146 -4.78 5.68 -12.91
N LYS A 147 -4.37 4.76 -13.79
CA LYS A 147 -3.64 4.98 -15.04
C LYS A 147 -2.30 5.70 -14.90
N ASP A 148 -1.71 5.63 -13.71
CA ASP A 148 -0.37 6.15 -13.44
C ASP A 148 0.60 4.96 -13.50
N PHE A 149 0.93 4.60 -14.74
CA PHE A 149 1.65 3.38 -15.06
C PHE A 149 3.13 3.43 -14.68
N ASP A 150 3.74 4.63 -14.69
CA ASP A 150 5.11 4.83 -14.22
C ASP A 150 5.23 4.48 -12.73
N SER A 151 4.41 5.10 -11.88
CA SER A 151 4.42 4.82 -10.43
C SER A 151 4.09 3.36 -10.14
N ALA A 152 3.15 2.77 -10.89
CA ALA A 152 2.81 1.36 -10.74
C ALA A 152 3.99 0.42 -11.05
N ALA A 153 4.73 0.66 -12.13
CA ALA A 153 5.87 -0.16 -12.52
C ALA A 153 7.01 -0.11 -11.48
N GLU A 154 7.24 1.05 -10.86
CA GLU A 154 8.19 1.20 -9.75
C GLU A 154 7.76 0.40 -8.53
N LEU A 155 6.49 0.48 -8.14
CA LEU A 155 5.94 -0.27 -7.00
C LEU A 155 6.00 -1.79 -7.20
N PHE A 156 5.80 -2.29 -8.42
CA PHE A 156 5.98 -3.72 -8.70
C PHE A 156 7.44 -4.15 -8.64
N ARG A 157 8.37 -3.27 -9.01
CA ARG A 157 9.81 -3.53 -8.84
C ARG A 157 10.19 -3.58 -7.36
N ASP A 158 9.65 -2.69 -6.54
CA ASP A 158 9.85 -2.69 -5.08
C ASP A 158 9.24 -3.95 -4.44
N SER A 159 8.03 -4.33 -4.84
CA SER A 159 7.41 -5.62 -4.48
C SER A 159 8.37 -6.80 -4.75
N GLN A 160 8.94 -6.89 -5.96
CA GLN A 160 9.88 -7.96 -6.27
C GLN A 160 11.16 -7.91 -5.45
N ARG A 161 11.66 -6.69 -5.16
CA ARG A 161 12.88 -6.48 -4.38
C ARG A 161 12.73 -6.93 -2.93
N TYR A 162 11.58 -6.68 -2.31
CA TYR A 162 11.37 -6.89 -0.88
C TYR A 162 10.54 -8.14 -0.54
N CYS A 163 9.59 -8.50 -1.41
CA CYS A 163 8.67 -9.62 -1.21
C CYS A 163 8.98 -10.83 -2.12
N GLY A 164 9.92 -10.69 -3.05
CA GLY A 164 10.40 -11.75 -3.92
C GLY A 164 9.79 -11.72 -5.31
N VAL A 165 10.47 -12.39 -6.25
CA VAL A 165 10.05 -12.42 -7.66
C VAL A 165 8.78 -13.25 -7.83
N HIS A 166 7.77 -12.66 -8.47
CA HIS A 166 6.50 -13.32 -8.78
C HIS A 166 6.07 -13.05 -10.23
N HIS A 167 5.49 -14.06 -10.89
CA HIS A 167 5.06 -13.95 -12.29
C HIS A 167 4.02 -12.83 -12.50
N VAL A 168 3.08 -12.67 -11.55
CA VAL A 168 2.05 -11.61 -11.64
C VAL A 168 2.66 -10.20 -11.58
N SER A 169 3.75 -9.99 -10.82
CA SER A 169 4.42 -8.69 -10.76
C SER A 169 5.08 -8.36 -12.11
N TRP A 170 5.75 -9.34 -12.74
CA TRP A 170 6.28 -9.20 -14.10
C TRP A 170 5.19 -8.90 -15.12
N TYR A 171 4.08 -9.64 -15.08
CA TYR A 171 2.92 -9.38 -15.92
C TYR A 171 2.39 -7.95 -15.76
N ASN A 172 2.16 -7.49 -14.53
CA ASN A 172 1.65 -6.15 -14.27
C ASN A 172 2.62 -5.05 -14.72
N MET A 173 3.93 -5.24 -14.53
CA MET A 173 4.96 -4.35 -15.10
C MET A 173 4.89 -4.32 -16.62
N GLY A 174 4.69 -5.48 -17.27
CA GLY A 174 4.52 -5.56 -18.72
C GLY A 174 3.31 -4.78 -19.22
N VAL A 175 2.17 -4.86 -18.51
CA VAL A 175 0.98 -4.05 -18.81
C VAL A 175 1.29 -2.55 -18.63
N CYS A 176 2.01 -2.16 -17.58
CA CYS A 176 2.41 -0.77 -17.38
C CYS A 176 3.27 -0.26 -18.54
N PHE A 177 4.35 -0.97 -18.90
CA PHE A 177 5.22 -0.59 -20.01
C PHE A 177 4.51 -0.58 -21.36
N PHE A 178 3.53 -1.45 -21.57
CA PHE A 178 2.71 -1.42 -22.78
C PHE A 178 1.94 -0.10 -22.90
N TYR A 179 1.29 0.35 -21.83
CA TYR A 179 0.55 1.62 -21.84
C TYR A 179 1.46 2.85 -21.85
N LEU A 180 2.71 2.71 -21.43
CA LEU A 180 3.76 3.73 -21.58
C LEU A 180 4.43 3.71 -22.97
N HIS A 181 3.96 2.86 -23.89
CA HIS A 181 4.54 2.66 -25.23
C HIS A 181 5.99 2.14 -25.24
N HIS A 182 6.49 1.61 -24.12
CA HIS A 182 7.80 0.96 -24.03
C HIS A 182 7.68 -0.53 -24.41
N LEU A 183 7.41 -0.79 -25.69
CA LEU A 183 7.01 -2.11 -26.18
C LEU A 183 8.06 -3.21 -25.96
N ASP A 184 9.35 -2.88 -26.03
CA ASP A 184 10.43 -3.86 -25.77
C ASP A 184 10.53 -4.23 -24.29
N GLN A 185 10.33 -3.26 -23.40
CA GLN A 185 10.29 -3.51 -21.95
C GLN A 185 9.06 -4.35 -21.59
N ALA A 186 7.91 -4.07 -22.21
CA ALA A 186 6.71 -4.88 -22.06
C ALA A 186 6.94 -6.33 -22.51
N GLU A 187 7.58 -6.55 -23.66
CA GLU A 187 7.89 -7.89 -24.17
C GLU A 187 8.78 -8.68 -23.22
N LYS A 188 9.83 -8.03 -22.71
CA LYS A 188 10.70 -8.62 -21.71
C LYS A 188 9.92 -9.03 -20.47
N CYS A 189 9.09 -8.14 -19.93
CA CYS A 189 8.30 -8.42 -18.74
C CYS A 189 7.30 -9.58 -18.94
N PHE A 190 6.60 -9.64 -20.09
CA PHE A 190 5.73 -10.79 -20.38
C PHE A 190 6.50 -12.10 -20.55
N SER A 191 7.69 -12.03 -21.15
CA SER A 191 8.58 -13.19 -21.27
C SER A 191 9.06 -13.71 -19.92
N GLU A 192 9.48 -12.82 -19.01
CA GLU A 192 9.86 -13.17 -17.63
C GLU A 192 8.68 -13.75 -16.84
N SER A 193 7.47 -13.18 -17.00
CA SER A 193 6.26 -13.75 -16.40
C SER A 193 5.99 -15.18 -16.88
N LEU A 194 6.13 -15.45 -18.18
CA LEU A 194 5.88 -16.77 -18.77
C LEU A 194 7.03 -17.75 -18.51
N ALA A 195 8.25 -17.28 -18.28
CA ALA A 195 9.35 -18.13 -17.82
C ALA A 195 9.08 -18.70 -16.43
N LEU A 196 8.41 -17.94 -15.57
CA LEU A 196 8.02 -18.37 -14.22
C LEU A 196 6.72 -19.18 -14.20
N CYS A 197 5.73 -18.82 -15.02
CA CYS A 197 4.45 -19.52 -15.15
C CYS A 197 4.04 -19.61 -16.63
N PRO A 198 4.47 -20.67 -17.35
CA PRO A 198 4.27 -20.80 -18.79
C PRO A 198 2.81 -20.82 -19.25
N ASP A 199 1.91 -21.23 -18.38
CA ASP A 199 0.48 -21.38 -18.62
C ASP A 199 -0.35 -20.18 -18.14
N TYR A 200 0.29 -19.06 -17.76
CA TYR A 200 -0.41 -17.89 -17.25
C TYR A 200 -1.26 -17.19 -18.34
N PRO A 201 -2.60 -17.30 -18.34
CA PRO A 201 -3.41 -16.95 -19.51
C PRO A 201 -3.37 -15.46 -19.86
N ASP A 202 -3.27 -14.59 -18.85
CA ASP A 202 -3.25 -13.15 -19.06
C ASP A 202 -1.96 -12.69 -19.75
N ALA A 203 -0.80 -13.20 -19.31
CA ALA A 203 0.48 -12.87 -19.95
C ALA A 203 0.56 -13.39 -21.39
N ILE A 204 -0.02 -14.56 -21.70
CA ILE A 204 -0.10 -15.08 -23.08
C ILE A 204 -0.91 -14.13 -23.97
N LYS A 205 -2.11 -13.73 -23.52
CA LYS A 205 -2.98 -12.80 -24.26
C LYS A 205 -2.31 -11.46 -24.50
N TRP A 206 -1.63 -10.92 -23.48
CA TRP A 206 -0.94 -9.64 -23.60
C TRP A 206 0.29 -9.69 -24.50
N ARG A 207 1.03 -10.81 -24.50
CA ARG A 207 2.14 -11.02 -25.44
C ARG A 207 1.66 -11.10 -26.88
N GLN A 208 0.53 -11.76 -27.14
CA GLN A 208 -0.10 -11.78 -28.47
C GLN A 208 -0.49 -10.37 -28.91
N LYS A 209 -1.22 -9.63 -28.05
CA LYS A 209 -1.61 -8.24 -28.31
C LYS A 209 -0.40 -7.33 -28.59
N LEU A 210 0.70 -7.53 -27.86
CA LEU A 210 1.95 -6.80 -28.09
C LEU A 210 2.56 -7.09 -29.46
N ALA A 211 2.58 -8.37 -29.88
CA ALA A 211 3.08 -8.77 -31.18
C ALA A 211 2.26 -8.13 -32.32
N ASP A 212 0.93 -8.11 -32.19
CA ASP A 212 0.03 -7.49 -33.17
C ASP A 212 0.32 -5.98 -33.32
N VAL A 213 0.51 -5.28 -32.20
CA VAL A 213 0.85 -3.84 -32.20
C VAL A 213 2.22 -3.59 -32.81
N LYS A 214 3.24 -4.39 -32.48
CA LYS A 214 4.58 -4.27 -33.08
C LYS A 214 4.55 -4.50 -34.59
N SER A 215 3.83 -5.53 -35.05
CA SER A 215 3.64 -5.80 -36.47
C SER A 215 2.94 -4.66 -37.21
N PHE A 216 1.90 -4.08 -36.60
CA PHE A 216 1.19 -2.93 -37.17
C PHE A 216 2.08 -1.69 -37.29
N LEU A 217 2.92 -1.42 -36.28
CA LEU A 217 3.85 -0.30 -36.30
C LEU A 217 4.96 -0.51 -37.35
N ALA A 218 5.55 -1.70 -37.42
CA ALA A 218 6.57 -2.03 -38.41
C ALA A 218 6.05 -1.98 -39.85
N GLY A 219 4.78 -2.32 -40.09
CA GLY A 219 4.14 -2.21 -41.40
C GLY A 219 3.80 -0.78 -41.83
N ASN A 220 3.80 0.18 -40.89
CA ASN A 220 3.50 1.60 -41.15
C ASN A 220 4.75 2.49 -41.14
N GLU A 221 5.94 1.94 -40.90
CA GLU A 221 7.18 2.71 -41.08
C GLU A 221 7.35 3.05 -42.57
N PRO A 222 7.46 4.33 -42.94
CA PRO A 222 7.71 4.70 -44.32
C PRO A 222 9.06 4.10 -44.74
N GLN A 223 9.04 3.21 -45.73
CA GLN A 223 10.26 2.72 -46.36
C GLN A 223 11.00 3.95 -46.92
N HIS A 224 12.07 4.37 -46.24
CA HIS A 224 12.98 5.36 -46.80
C HIS A 224 13.45 4.83 -48.16
N PRO A 225 13.21 5.55 -49.28
CA PRO A 225 13.72 5.13 -50.57
C PRO A 225 15.23 5.00 -50.45
N GLN A 226 15.77 3.82 -50.76
CA GLN A 226 17.20 3.61 -50.87
C GLN A 226 17.74 4.64 -51.86
N GLU A 227 18.58 5.56 -51.38
CA GLU A 227 19.34 6.47 -52.24
C GLU A 227 20.15 5.61 -53.22
N GLN A 228 19.68 5.56 -54.46
CA GLN A 228 20.46 5.02 -55.57
C GLN A 228 21.69 5.91 -55.71
N GLN A 229 22.85 5.36 -55.33
CA GLN A 229 24.14 5.96 -55.64
C GLN A 229 24.22 6.23 -57.15
N PRO A 230 24.57 7.44 -57.60
CA PRO A 230 24.72 7.71 -59.01
C PRO A 230 25.86 6.87 -59.56
N GLN A 231 25.54 6.04 -60.56
CA GLN A 231 26.55 5.38 -61.39
C GLN A 231 27.41 6.45 -62.05
N ALA A 232 28.69 6.49 -61.67
CA ALA A 232 29.69 7.28 -62.36
C ALA A 232 29.85 6.74 -63.79
N ALA A 233 29.43 7.54 -64.77
CA ALA A 233 29.68 7.30 -66.17
C ALA A 233 30.99 7.99 -66.58
N VAL A 234 31.93 7.15 -67.05
CA VAL A 234 33.11 7.41 -67.90
C VAL A 234 34.25 8.26 -67.31
#